data_AF-A0A9W5X2A0-F1
#
_entry.id   AF-A0A9W5X2A0-F1
#
_cell.length_a   1.000
_cell.length_b   1.000
_cell.length_c   1.000
_cell.angle_alpha   90.00
_cell.angle_beta   90.00
_cell.angle_gamma   90.00
#
_symmetry.space_group_name_H-M   'P 1'
#
loop_
_entity.id
_entity.type
_entity.pdbx_description
1 polymer ?
#
loop_
_entity_poly.entity_id
_entity_poly.type
_entity_poly.pdbx_seq_one_letter_code
_entity_poly.pdbx_strand_id
1 'polypeptide(L)'
;MSSQSGDGPPKPVLIVALVVAVGAVVAVLAVAAVQQRQPAQEPVAISTVPAPRAESPECGALMDALPDQLGDYQRAPVVEPAPAGTAAWQSDAGGEALILRCGLDRPAEFVVGAPLQMVDAVQWFRVGEAG
;
A
#
# COMPACT_ATOMS: atom_id res chain seq x y z
N MET A 1 21.21 -21.51 -64.27
CA MET A 1 20.16 -20.60 -63.76
C MET A 1 20.39 -20.38 -62.27
N SER A 2 20.67 -19.13 -61.92
CA SER A 2 20.40 -18.45 -60.64
C SER A 2 20.99 -19.01 -59.35
N SER A 3 22.14 -18.47 -58.95
CA SER A 3 22.66 -18.54 -57.58
C SER A 3 21.73 -17.79 -56.62
N GLN A 4 21.17 -18.48 -55.63
CA GLN A 4 20.56 -17.86 -54.45
C GLN A 4 21.69 -17.35 -53.55
N SER A 5 22.05 -16.08 -53.70
CA SER A 5 22.77 -15.36 -52.63
C SER A 5 21.74 -15.04 -51.55
N GLY A 6 21.89 -15.68 -50.39
CA GLY A 6 21.09 -15.37 -49.21
C GLY A 6 21.39 -13.95 -48.76
N ASP A 7 20.50 -13.02 -49.13
CA ASP A 7 20.54 -11.63 -48.66
C ASP A 7 19.89 -11.58 -47.26
N GLY A 8 20.66 -12.05 -46.27
CA GLY A 8 20.28 -11.98 -44.86
C GLY A 8 20.66 -10.62 -44.26
N PRO A 9 19.91 -10.09 -43.28
CA PRO A 9 20.25 -8.83 -42.63
C PRO A 9 21.69 -8.87 -42.08
N PRO A 10 22.47 -7.79 -42.22
CA PRO A 10 23.86 -7.79 -41.78
C PRO A 10 23.97 -8.10 -40.29
N LYS A 11 24.97 -8.92 -39.90
CA LYS A 11 25.22 -9.35 -38.51
C LYS A 11 25.08 -8.24 -37.45
N PRO A 12 25.60 -7.00 -37.63
CA PRO A 12 25.39 -5.94 -36.64
C PRO A 12 23.92 -5.56 -36.44
N VAL A 13 23.10 -5.60 -37.49
CA VAL A 13 21.65 -5.35 -37.41
C VAL A 13 20.95 -6.46 -36.64
N LEU A 14 21.33 -7.73 -36.86
CA LEU A 14 20.81 -8.86 -36.10
C LEU A 14 21.17 -8.77 -34.61
N ILE A 15 22.38 -8.34 -34.28
CA ILE A 15 22.83 -8.17 -32.88
C ILE A 15 22.04 -7.03 -32.20
N VAL A 16 21.89 -5.88 -32.86
CA VAL A 16 21.11 -4.75 -32.31
C VAL A 16 19.65 -5.15 -32.09
N ALA A 17 19.04 -5.82 -33.07
CA ALA A 17 17.67 -6.31 -32.94
C ALA A 17 17.51 -7.28 -31.77
N LEU A 18 18.47 -8.20 -31.59
CA LEU A 18 18.47 -9.14 -30.46
C LEU A 18 18.57 -8.39 -29.12
N VAL A 19 19.48 -7.43 -28.99
CA VAL A 19 19.66 -6.66 -27.75
C VAL A 19 18.40 -5.86 -27.42
N VAL A 20 17.79 -5.21 -28.41
CA VAL A 20 16.52 -4.48 -28.22
C VAL A 20 15.41 -5.42 -27.79
N ALA A 21 15.28 -6.59 -28.44
CA ALA A 21 14.26 -7.58 -28.09
C ALA A 21 14.45 -8.11 -26.65
N VAL A 22 15.67 -8.48 -26.27
CA VAL A 22 15.97 -8.94 -24.91
C VAL A 22 15.74 -7.83 -23.89
N GLY A 23 16.17 -6.60 -24.17
CA GLY A 23 15.94 -5.45 -23.30
C GLY A 23 14.46 -5.17 -23.08
N ALA A 24 13.65 -5.24 -24.14
CA ALA A 24 12.20 -5.08 -24.04
C ALA A 24 11.56 -6.17 -23.19
N VAL A 25 11.95 -7.44 -23.38
CA VAL A 25 11.46 -8.55 -22.55
C VAL A 25 11.81 -8.35 -21.08
N VAL A 26 13.05 -7.98 -20.77
CA VAL A 26 13.49 -7.71 -19.39
C VAL A 26 12.70 -6.54 -18.78
N ALA A 27 12.49 -5.46 -19.52
CA ALA A 27 11.69 -4.32 -19.06
C ALA A 27 10.24 -4.71 -18.77
N VAL A 28 9.60 -5.48 -19.66
CA VAL A 28 8.23 -5.98 -19.45
C VAL A 28 8.16 -6.88 -18.23
N LEU A 29 9.12 -7.80 -18.05
CA LEU A 29 9.17 -8.68 -16.89
C LEU A 29 9.38 -7.91 -15.58
N ALA A 30 10.20 -6.85 -15.59
CA ALA A 30 10.39 -5.99 -14.43
C ALA A 30 9.11 -5.25 -14.06
N VAL A 31 8.40 -4.67 -15.05
CA VAL A 31 7.11 -4.00 -14.82
C VAL A 31 6.05 -4.99 -14.31
N ALA A 32 5.98 -6.18 -14.91
CA ALA A 32 5.05 -7.22 -14.49
C ALA A 32 5.35 -7.71 -13.06
N ALA A 33 6.62 -7.90 -12.70
CA ALA A 33 7.02 -8.29 -11.35
C ALA A 33 6.70 -7.21 -10.30
N VAL A 34 6.79 -5.93 -10.66
CA VAL A 34 6.36 -4.82 -9.79
C VAL A 34 4.84 -4.80 -9.62
N GLN A 35 4.08 -5.03 -10.70
CA GLN A 35 2.61 -5.08 -10.65
C GLN A 35 2.07 -6.31 -9.91
N GLN A 36 2.68 -7.48 -10.09
CA GLN A 36 2.23 -8.71 -9.43
C GLN A 36 2.45 -8.73 -7.91
N ARG A 37 3.37 -7.88 -7.40
CA ARG A 37 3.52 -7.61 -5.97
C ARG A 37 2.38 -6.74 -5.40
N GLN A 38 1.46 -6.28 -6.25
CA GLN A 38 0.22 -5.66 -5.81
C GLN A 38 -0.91 -6.66 -6.12
N PRO A 39 -1.09 -7.74 -5.33
CA PRO A 39 -2.31 -8.52 -5.45
C PRO A 39 -3.49 -7.54 -5.33
N ALA A 40 -4.55 -7.74 -6.12
CA ALA A 40 -5.74 -6.89 -6.03
C ALA A 40 -6.32 -7.06 -4.62
N GLN A 41 -5.94 -6.17 -3.73
CA GLN A 41 -6.32 -6.21 -2.32
C GLN A 41 -7.82 -5.99 -2.23
N GLU A 42 -8.54 -6.93 -1.63
CA GLU A 42 -9.97 -6.78 -1.44
C GLU A 42 -10.23 -5.53 -0.59
N PRO A 43 -11.16 -4.64 -0.99
CA PRO A 43 -11.41 -3.41 -0.25
C PRO A 43 -11.77 -3.68 1.22
N VAL A 44 -11.12 -2.96 2.12
CA VAL A 44 -11.31 -3.15 3.56
C VAL A 44 -12.59 -2.45 4.00
N ALA A 45 -13.51 -3.20 4.60
CA ALA A 45 -14.69 -2.63 5.24
C ALA A 45 -14.33 -2.06 6.62
N ILE A 46 -14.56 -0.77 6.82
CA ILE A 46 -14.28 -0.09 8.09
C ILE A 46 -15.62 0.28 8.75
N SER A 47 -15.86 -0.25 9.95
CA SER A 47 -17.04 0.15 10.73
C SER A 47 -16.98 1.63 11.12
N THR A 48 -18.14 2.27 11.16
CA THR A 48 -18.25 3.67 11.61
C THR A 48 -18.17 3.73 13.13
N VAL A 49 -17.36 4.66 13.64
CA VAL A 49 -17.22 4.99 15.05
C VAL A 49 -17.24 6.51 15.16
N PRO A 50 -17.85 7.12 16.21
CA PRO A 50 -17.85 8.57 16.37
C PRO A 50 -16.44 9.17 16.30
N ALA A 51 -16.23 10.03 15.31
CA ALA A 51 -14.96 10.71 15.05
C ALA A 51 -15.22 12.20 14.75
N PRO A 52 -15.66 13.00 15.74
CA PRO A 52 -16.10 14.38 15.53
C PRO A 52 -14.99 15.30 15.00
N ARG A 53 -13.72 14.90 15.10
CA ARG A 53 -12.57 15.65 14.59
C ARG A 53 -11.95 15.02 13.34
N ALA A 54 -12.64 14.10 12.66
CA ALA A 54 -12.12 13.44 11.46
C ALA A 54 -11.83 14.41 10.30
N GLU A 55 -12.56 15.52 10.22
CA GLU A 55 -12.37 16.56 9.19
C GLU A 55 -11.53 17.75 9.67
N SER A 56 -10.89 17.64 10.85
CA SER A 56 -10.03 18.69 11.37
C SER A 56 -8.75 18.88 10.54
N PRO A 57 -8.15 20.09 10.51
CA PRO A 57 -6.89 20.32 9.79
C PRO A 57 -5.75 19.40 10.23
N GLU A 58 -5.68 19.06 11.52
CA GLU A 58 -4.67 18.16 12.05
C GLU A 58 -4.86 16.73 11.52
N CYS A 59 -6.12 16.32 11.39
CA CYS A 59 -6.44 15.01 10.83
C CYS A 59 -6.13 14.96 9.33
N GLY A 60 -6.48 16.02 8.57
CA GLY A 60 -6.09 16.15 7.17
C GLY A 60 -4.56 16.06 6.99
N ALA A 61 -3.80 16.80 7.79
CA ALA A 61 -2.34 16.76 7.75
C ALA A 61 -1.77 15.36 8.07
N LEU A 62 -2.38 14.61 9.00
CA LEU A 62 -2.00 13.22 9.25
C LEU A 62 -2.30 12.34 8.04
N MET A 63 -3.51 12.44 7.48
CA MET A 63 -3.95 11.66 6.32
C MET A 63 -3.04 11.88 5.10
N ASP A 64 -2.66 13.12 4.84
CA ASP A 64 -1.75 13.51 3.75
C ASP A 64 -0.32 12.98 3.97
N ALA A 65 0.10 12.79 5.22
CA ALA A 65 1.44 12.31 5.57
C ALA A 65 1.53 10.79 5.69
N LEU A 66 0.42 10.05 5.53
CA LEU A 66 0.44 8.60 5.72
C LEU A 66 1.26 7.90 4.61
N PRO A 67 2.11 6.93 4.97
CA PRO A 67 2.92 6.22 3.98
C PRO A 67 2.08 5.20 3.20
N ASP A 68 2.49 4.90 1.98
CA ASP A 68 1.92 3.80 1.19
C ASP A 68 2.30 2.42 1.74
N GLN A 69 3.43 2.33 2.45
CA GLN A 69 3.93 1.11 3.06
C GLN A 69 4.17 1.31 4.55
N LEU A 70 3.69 0.36 5.37
CA LEU A 70 3.84 0.35 6.81
C LEU A 70 4.43 -1.01 7.24
N GLY A 71 5.76 -1.08 7.30
CA GLY A 71 6.46 -2.37 7.47
C GLY A 71 6.13 -3.31 6.31
N ASP A 72 5.64 -4.50 6.63
CA ASP A 72 5.23 -5.51 5.65
C ASP A 72 3.81 -5.29 5.10
N TYR A 73 3.12 -4.21 5.50
CA TYR A 73 1.78 -3.89 5.05
C TYR A 73 1.79 -2.82 3.94
N GLN A 74 0.90 -2.95 2.98
CA GLN A 74 0.72 -2.03 1.85
C GLN A 74 -0.66 -1.38 1.93
N ARG A 75 -0.75 -0.11 1.54
CA ARG A 75 -1.99 0.67 1.56
C ARG A 75 -3.08 -0.03 0.76
N ALA A 76 -4.23 -0.22 1.39
CA ALA A 76 -5.37 -0.92 0.85
C ALA A 76 -6.51 0.04 0.47
N PRO A 77 -7.28 -0.26 -0.58
CA PRO A 77 -8.54 0.43 -0.82
C PRO A 77 -9.52 0.17 0.33
N VAL A 78 -10.36 1.17 0.62
CA VAL A 78 -11.45 1.08 1.61
C VAL A 78 -12.78 0.98 0.86
N VAL A 79 -13.74 0.25 1.42
CA VAL A 79 -15.10 0.18 0.85
C VAL A 79 -15.78 1.55 0.93
N GLU A 80 -16.35 1.99 -0.19
CA GLU A 80 -17.12 3.23 -0.25
C GLU A 80 -18.57 3.05 0.24
N PRO A 81 -19.13 4.04 0.99
CA PRO A 81 -18.51 5.30 1.39
C PRO A 81 -17.51 5.14 2.55
N ALA A 82 -16.27 5.57 2.34
CA ALA A 82 -15.23 5.49 3.37
C ALA A 82 -15.51 6.50 4.51
N PRO A 83 -15.42 6.10 5.80
CA PRO A 83 -15.53 7.05 6.89
C PRO A 83 -14.39 8.08 6.84
N ALA A 84 -14.69 9.35 7.12
CA ALA A 84 -13.70 10.41 7.13
C ALA A 84 -12.52 10.09 8.08
N GLY A 85 -11.31 10.48 7.70
CA GLY A 85 -10.11 10.29 8.52
C GLY A 85 -9.73 8.82 8.74
N THR A 86 -10.03 7.94 7.77
CA THR A 86 -9.68 6.51 7.84
C THR A 86 -8.73 6.07 6.74
N ALA A 87 -7.85 5.14 7.08
CA ALA A 87 -6.95 4.47 6.15
C ALA A 87 -6.80 3.00 6.56
N ALA A 88 -6.51 2.14 5.58
CA ALA A 88 -6.24 0.74 5.82
C ALA A 88 -4.97 0.27 5.11
N TRP A 89 -4.33 -0.74 5.68
CA TRP A 89 -3.25 -1.48 5.06
C TRP A 89 -3.48 -2.98 5.21
N GLN A 90 -3.06 -3.74 4.21
CA GLN A 90 -3.11 -5.20 4.20
C GLN A 90 -1.72 -5.76 3.93
N SER A 91 -1.45 -6.96 4.47
CA SER A 91 -0.20 -7.70 4.21
C SER A 91 -0.43 -8.72 3.10
N ASP A 92 0.54 -8.83 2.19
CA ASP A 92 0.54 -9.85 1.13
C ASP A 92 0.58 -11.29 1.69
N ALA A 93 1.05 -11.46 2.93
CA ALA A 93 1.02 -12.75 3.62
C ALA A 93 -0.40 -13.17 4.08
N GLY A 94 -1.39 -12.29 3.91
CA GLY A 94 -2.73 -12.43 4.48
C GLY A 94 -2.79 -12.03 5.96
N GLY A 95 -3.98 -12.15 6.56
CA GLY A 95 -4.23 -11.79 7.97
C GLY A 95 -5.18 -10.61 8.11
N GLU A 96 -5.29 -10.09 9.34
CA GLU A 96 -6.15 -8.95 9.66
C GLU A 96 -5.58 -7.64 9.11
N ALA A 97 -6.46 -6.80 8.55
CA ALA A 97 -6.09 -5.47 8.07
C ALA A 97 -5.74 -4.54 9.23
N LEU A 98 -4.71 -3.71 9.03
CA LEU A 98 -4.41 -2.60 9.93
C LEU A 98 -5.27 -1.40 9.54
N ILE A 99 -6.07 -0.91 10.48
CA ILE A 99 -6.97 0.22 10.26
C ILE A 99 -6.54 1.39 11.15
N LEU A 100 -6.35 2.56 10.53
CA LEU A 100 -6.16 3.83 11.22
C LEU A 100 -7.46 4.62 11.19
N ARG A 101 -7.85 5.16 12.36
CA ARG A 101 -8.95 6.10 12.52
C ARG A 101 -8.44 7.34 13.24
N CYS A 102 -8.55 8.48 12.57
CA CYS A 102 -8.15 9.76 13.11
C CYS A 102 -9.39 10.57 13.54
N GLY A 103 -9.21 11.45 14.53
CA GLY A 103 -10.27 12.35 14.99
C GLY A 103 -11.30 11.72 15.95
N LEU A 104 -10.99 10.55 16.53
CA LEU A 104 -11.79 9.91 17.57
C LEU A 104 -11.85 10.75 18.86
N ASP A 105 -12.93 10.52 19.62
CA ASP A 105 -13.01 10.97 21.00
C ASP A 105 -12.02 10.21 21.89
N ARG A 106 -11.66 10.82 23.01
CA ARG A 106 -10.81 10.17 24.00
C ARG A 106 -11.56 8.96 24.59
N PRO A 107 -10.97 7.74 24.58
CA PRO A 107 -11.57 6.58 25.20
C PRO A 107 -11.88 6.83 26.69
N ALA A 108 -13.03 6.36 27.17
CA ALA A 108 -13.47 6.60 28.56
C ALA A 108 -12.55 5.92 29.58
N GLU A 109 -11.93 4.81 29.20
CA GLU A 109 -10.94 4.07 29.97
C GLU A 109 -9.57 4.77 30.04
N PHE A 110 -9.33 5.82 29.23
CA PHE A 110 -8.09 6.58 29.29
C PHE A 110 -8.12 7.61 30.44
N VAL A 111 -7.94 7.09 31.65
CA VAL A 111 -7.94 7.83 32.91
C VAL A 111 -6.52 8.07 33.46
N VAL A 112 -6.41 8.89 34.51
CA VAL A 112 -5.14 9.11 35.22
C VAL A 112 -4.61 7.77 35.75
N GLY A 113 -3.36 7.45 35.45
CA GLY A 113 -2.72 6.20 35.83
C GLY A 113 -2.96 5.03 34.85
N ALA A 114 -3.67 5.25 33.75
CA ALA A 114 -3.80 4.27 32.69
C ALA A 114 -2.42 3.85 32.15
N PRO A 115 -2.16 2.53 31.95
CA PRO A 115 -0.87 2.07 31.45
C PRO A 115 -0.67 2.53 30.01
N LEU A 116 0.52 3.08 29.75
CA LEU A 116 0.94 3.53 28.42
C LEU A 116 2.15 2.71 27.96
N GLN A 117 2.15 2.34 26.68
CA GLN A 117 3.28 1.69 26.04
C GLN A 117 4.09 2.73 25.28
N MET A 118 5.40 2.80 25.55
CA MET A 118 6.32 3.63 24.77
C MET A 118 6.75 2.88 23.51
N VAL A 119 6.52 3.47 22.34
CA VAL A 119 7.03 2.97 21.04
C VAL A 119 7.53 4.17 20.27
N ASP A 120 8.81 4.18 19.89
CA ASP A 120 9.44 5.26 19.11
C ASP A 120 9.19 6.66 19.69
N ALA A 121 9.35 6.80 21.01
CA ALA A 121 9.09 8.01 21.78
C ALA A 121 7.61 8.50 21.76
N VAL A 122 6.68 7.71 21.23
CA VAL A 122 5.24 7.95 21.27
C VAL A 122 4.61 7.11 22.38
N GLN A 123 3.69 7.73 23.13
CA GLN A 123 2.88 7.08 24.16
C GLN A 123 1.62 6.48 23.55
N TRP A 124 1.51 5.15 23.56
CA TRP A 124 0.37 4.42 23.04
C TRP A 124 -0.51 3.91 24.18
N PHE A 125 -1.80 4.17 24.07
CA PHE A 125 -2.81 3.60 24.95
C PHE A 125 -3.51 2.44 24.24
N ARG A 126 -3.52 1.26 24.85
CA ARG A 126 -4.28 0.12 24.35
C ARG A 126 -5.73 0.25 24.83
N VAL A 127 -6.63 0.51 23.88
CA VAL A 127 -8.08 0.41 24.10
C VAL A 127 -8.41 -1.05 24.42
N GLY A 128 -9.24 -1.29 25.43
CA GLY A 128 -9.67 -2.65 25.77
C GLY A 128 -10.57 -3.24 24.69
N GLU A 129 -10.61 -4.57 24.60
CA GLU A 129 -11.73 -5.24 23.92
C GLU A 129 -12.98 -4.90 24.74
N ALA A 130 -13.91 -4.12 24.17
CA ALA A 130 -15.25 -4.07 24.71
C ALA A 130 -15.83 -5.49 24.58
N GLY A 131 -16.08 -6.15 25.71
CA GLY A 131 -16.81 -7.43 25.72
C GLY A 131 -18.23 -7.29 25.19
#